data_AF-A0A3D5B4I6-F1
#
_entry.id   AF-A0A3D5B4I6-F1
#
_cell.length_a   1.000
_cell.length_b   1.000
_cell.length_c   1.000
_cell.angle_alpha   90.00
_cell.angle_beta   90.00
_cell.angle_gamma   90.00
#
_symmetry.space_group_name_H-M   'P 1'
#
loop_
_entity.id
_entity.type
_entity.pdbx_description
1 polymer ?
#
loop_
_entity_poly.entity_id
_entity_poly.type
_entity_poly.pdbx_seq_one_letter_code
_entity_poly.pdbx_strand_id
1 'polypeptide(L)'
;MRYTIKNKIVSFGGSSTVRDEAGNDVFIVSGRVFTFTKFKTVRALDRTPLFNIRNRFFNILLPKVYLMNEKGEIILTFKKRKFFSLRQNFDIIPAPGLNLNYTIDGDLIGRHYDILENGVPVAHVRRNFNLVKDSFYLETDLTEKAAFFVAFVIALDNYYDKLQEEDR
;
A
#
# COMPACT_ATOMS: atom_id res chain seq x y z
N MET A 1 -12.44 -5.53 11.33
CA MET A 1 -13.22 -4.65 10.42
C MET A 1 -12.73 -4.82 8.98
N ARG A 2 -13.62 -4.68 8.00
CA ARG A 2 -13.27 -4.70 6.56
C ARG A 2 -13.28 -3.30 5.95
N TYR A 3 -12.28 -3.04 5.11
CA TYR A 3 -12.13 -1.81 4.33
C TYR A 3 -12.08 -2.14 2.84
N THR A 4 -12.92 -1.48 2.06
CA THR A 4 -12.97 -1.60 0.60
C THR A 4 -12.09 -0.53 -0.02
N ILE A 5 -11.07 -0.96 -0.78
CA ILE A 5 -10.13 -0.10 -1.48
C ILE A 5 -10.31 -0.33 -2.98
N LYS A 6 -10.59 0.73 -3.74
CA LYS A 6 -10.68 0.63 -5.21
C LYS A 6 -9.27 0.50 -5.78
N ASN A 7 -9.03 -0.35 -6.78
CA ASN A 7 -7.72 -0.54 -7.42
C ASN A 7 -7.24 0.75 -8.13
N LYS A 8 -8.12 1.40 -8.92
CA LYS A 8 -7.79 2.67 -9.60
C LYS A 8 -7.92 3.86 -8.68
N ILE A 9 -7.10 3.91 -7.63
CA ILE A 9 -7.19 4.93 -6.58
C ILE A 9 -6.95 6.36 -7.13
N VAL A 10 -6.15 6.51 -8.20
CA VAL A 10 -5.65 7.85 -8.60
C VAL A 10 -5.39 7.98 -10.12
N SER A 11 -5.88 7.06 -10.98
CA SER A 11 -5.42 6.95 -12.38
C SER A 11 -5.73 8.18 -13.26
N PHE A 12 -6.63 9.07 -12.87
CA PHE A 12 -7.01 10.28 -13.63
C PHE A 12 -6.97 11.58 -12.79
N GLY A 13 -5.95 11.75 -11.95
CA GLY A 13 -5.76 13.00 -11.20
C GLY A 13 -6.84 13.32 -10.16
N GLY A 14 -7.69 12.33 -9.86
CA GLY A 14 -8.73 12.41 -8.83
C GLY A 14 -8.32 11.80 -7.49
N SER A 15 -9.21 11.93 -6.51
CA SER A 15 -9.16 11.21 -5.23
C SER A 15 -10.12 10.01 -5.26
N SER A 16 -9.78 8.96 -4.53
CA SER A 16 -10.65 7.80 -4.27
C SER A 16 -10.91 7.67 -2.77
N THR A 17 -12.08 7.17 -2.41
CA THR A 17 -12.43 6.92 -1.00
C THR A 17 -12.26 5.45 -0.65
N VAL A 18 -11.81 5.22 0.58
CA VAL A 18 -11.83 3.90 1.23
C VAL A 18 -13.08 3.83 2.06
N ARG A 19 -13.83 2.74 1.93
CA ARG A 19 -15.09 2.53 2.65
C ARG A 19 -14.97 1.44 3.68
N ASP A 20 -15.67 1.56 4.79
CA ASP A 20 -15.83 0.45 5.74
C ASP A 20 -16.83 -0.61 5.23
N GLU A 21 -17.07 -1.62 6.06
CA GLU A 21 -18.04 -2.70 5.82
C GLU A 21 -19.50 -2.25 5.77
N ALA A 22 -19.83 -1.12 6.41
CA ALA A 22 -21.14 -0.50 6.36
C ALA A 22 -21.33 0.41 5.13
N GLY A 23 -20.27 0.62 4.34
CA GLY A 23 -20.29 1.45 3.15
C GLY A 23 -20.01 2.93 3.40
N ASN A 24 -19.66 3.32 4.63
CA ASN A 24 -19.27 4.68 4.97
C ASN A 24 -17.86 4.97 4.46
N ASP A 25 -17.65 6.15 3.87
CA ASP A 25 -16.31 6.60 3.54
C ASP A 25 -15.54 6.87 4.86
N VAL A 26 -14.36 6.28 5.01
CA VAL A 26 -13.51 6.41 6.21
C VAL A 26 -12.18 7.14 5.94
N PHE A 27 -11.63 6.98 4.73
CA PHE A 27 -10.39 7.63 4.32
C PHE A 27 -10.50 8.14 2.89
N ILE A 28 -9.73 9.19 2.60
CA ILE A 28 -9.58 9.76 1.27
C ILE A 28 -8.15 9.51 0.82
N VAL A 29 -7.98 8.79 -0.28
CA VAL A 29 -6.68 8.64 -0.91
C VAL A 29 -6.61 9.56 -2.11
N SER A 30 -5.54 10.35 -2.18
CA SER A 30 -5.39 11.42 -3.18
C SER A 30 -3.96 11.48 -3.68
N GLY A 31 -3.78 11.92 -4.92
CA GLY A 31 -2.47 12.05 -5.55
C GLY A 31 -2.60 12.39 -7.02
N ARG A 32 -1.47 12.37 -7.75
CA ARG A 32 -1.46 12.53 -9.21
C ARG A 32 -0.67 11.39 -9.83
N VAL A 33 -1.31 10.62 -10.71
CA VAL A 33 -0.62 9.57 -11.51
C VAL A 33 -0.10 10.13 -12.84
N PHE A 34 -0.67 11.25 -13.32
CA PHE A 34 -0.47 11.70 -14.71
C PHE A 34 0.82 12.48 -15.00
N THR A 35 1.67 12.79 -14.01
CA THR A 35 2.79 13.70 -14.28
C THR A 35 3.91 13.49 -13.29
N PHE A 36 4.77 12.48 -13.51
CA PHE A 36 6.12 12.37 -12.92
C PHE A 36 6.24 12.38 -11.38
N THR A 37 5.16 12.64 -10.66
CA THR A 37 5.08 12.92 -9.24
C THR A 37 4.50 11.69 -8.60
N LYS A 38 5.40 10.81 -8.21
CA LYS A 38 5.16 9.49 -7.66
C LYS A 38 4.66 9.58 -6.20
N PHE A 39 3.62 10.36 -5.94
CA PHE A 39 3.18 10.67 -4.59
C PHE A 39 1.67 10.42 -4.41
N LYS A 40 1.32 9.62 -3.40
CA LYS A 40 -0.06 9.38 -2.93
C LYS A 40 -0.13 9.73 -1.45
N THR A 41 -1.24 10.29 -1.00
CA THR A 41 -1.50 10.60 0.41
C THR A 41 -2.81 9.96 0.84
N VAL A 42 -2.77 9.24 1.95
CA VAL A 42 -3.95 8.81 2.69
C VAL A 42 -4.31 9.91 3.67
N ARG A 43 -5.56 10.37 3.61
CA ARG A 43 -6.11 11.46 4.41
C ARG A 43 -7.33 10.97 5.18
N ALA A 44 -7.57 11.59 6.33
CA ALA A 44 -8.86 11.51 6.99
C ALA A 44 -9.94 12.28 6.18
N LEU A 45 -11.21 12.14 6.57
CA LEU A 45 -12.35 12.77 5.88
C LEU A 45 -12.32 14.30 5.94
N ASP A 46 -11.73 14.86 6.99
CA ASP A 46 -11.43 16.29 7.16
C ASP A 46 -10.29 16.78 6.26
N ARG A 47 -9.72 15.90 5.42
CA ARG A 47 -8.56 16.12 4.54
C ARG A 47 -7.23 16.27 5.28
N THR A 48 -7.16 15.93 6.56
CA THR A 48 -5.90 15.87 7.32
C THR A 48 -5.03 14.73 6.78
N PRO A 49 -3.76 14.99 6.40
CA PRO A 49 -2.85 13.95 5.93
C PRO A 49 -2.46 13.01 7.07
N LEU A 50 -2.67 11.71 6.89
CA LEU A 50 -2.30 10.68 7.85
C LEU A 50 -0.99 10.00 7.44
N PHE A 51 -0.92 9.57 6.18
CA PHE A 51 0.25 8.88 5.64
C PHE A 51 0.56 9.31 4.22
N ASN A 52 1.84 9.37 3.90
CA ASN A 52 2.34 9.77 2.60
C ASN A 52 3.13 8.62 1.98
N ILE A 53 2.84 8.31 0.72
CA ILE A 53 3.50 7.28 -0.06
C ILE A 53 4.27 7.97 -1.18
N ARG A 54 5.59 7.82 -1.18
CA ARG A 54 6.49 8.39 -2.20
C ARG A 54 7.23 7.29 -2.93
N ASN A 55 7.00 7.17 -4.24
CA ASN A 55 7.74 6.23 -5.07
C ASN A 55 8.96 6.91 -5.69
N ARG A 56 10.09 6.19 -5.70
CA ARG A 56 11.38 6.67 -6.19
C ARG A 56 11.87 5.75 -7.31
N PHE A 57 11.07 5.67 -8.37
CA PHE A 57 11.39 4.88 -9.57
C PHE A 57 12.29 5.64 -10.57
N PHE A 58 13.24 6.45 -10.09
CA PHE A 58 14.17 7.13 -11.01
C PHE A 58 15.23 6.16 -11.55
N ASN A 59 15.57 5.14 -10.75
CA ASN A 59 16.42 4.04 -11.17
C ASN A 59 15.53 2.84 -11.49
N ILE A 60 15.45 2.48 -12.76
CA ILE A 60 14.66 1.34 -13.26
C ILE A 60 15.08 0.05 -12.55
N LEU A 61 16.39 -0.14 -12.34
CA LEU A 61 17.00 -1.31 -11.69
C LEU A 61 16.74 -1.44 -10.18
N LEU A 62 16.38 -0.35 -9.48
CA LEU A 62 16.25 -0.31 -8.02
C LEU A 62 15.01 0.49 -7.60
N PRO A 63 13.80 -0.02 -7.89
CA PRO A 63 12.57 0.62 -7.47
C PRO A 63 12.50 0.66 -5.93
N LYS A 64 12.11 1.83 -5.41
CA LYS A 64 11.87 2.05 -3.98
C LYS A 64 10.53 2.75 -3.78
N VAL A 65 9.78 2.34 -2.77
CA VAL A 65 8.60 3.04 -2.28
C VAL A 65 8.80 3.36 -0.82
N TYR A 66 8.52 4.60 -0.44
CA TYR A 66 8.61 5.08 0.94
C TYR A 66 7.20 5.29 1.47
N LEU A 67 6.89 4.69 2.62
CA LEU A 67 5.73 5.01 3.43
C LEU A 67 6.20 5.94 4.54
N MET A 68 5.55 7.10 4.68
CA MET A 68 5.91 8.17 5.58
C MET A 68 4.73 8.58 6.45
N ASN A 69 5.01 9.08 7.65
CA ASN A 69 3.99 9.64 8.54
C ASN A 69 3.49 11.02 8.06
N GLU A 70 2.61 11.63 8.85
CA GLU A 70 2.06 12.95 8.61
C GLU A 70 3.13 14.05 8.59
N LYS A 71 4.24 13.85 9.30
CA LYS A 71 5.41 14.76 9.35
C LYS A 71 6.35 14.59 8.16
N GLY A 72 6.14 13.58 7.31
CA GLY A 72 7.01 13.26 6.18
C GLY A 72 8.24 12.42 6.53
N GLU A 73 8.31 11.89 7.76
CA GLU A 73 9.36 10.98 8.19
C GLU A 73 9.07 9.58 7.63
N ILE A 74 10.10 8.91 7.13
CA ILE A 74 9.97 7.55 6.59
C ILE A 74 9.71 6.60 7.73
N ILE A 75 8.68 5.75 7.58
CA ILE A 75 8.34 4.67 8.50
C ILE A 75 8.84 3.35 7.91
N LEU A 76 8.47 3.08 6.66
CA LEU A 76 8.83 1.85 5.93
C LEU A 76 9.39 2.18 4.55
N THR A 77 10.36 1.37 4.12
CA THR A 77 10.89 1.37 2.76
C THR A 77 10.68 0.01 2.12
N PHE A 78 9.95 -0.02 1.02
CA PHE A 78 9.80 -1.19 0.15
C PHE A 78 10.85 -1.10 -0.95
N LYS A 79 11.70 -2.11 -1.11
CA LYS A 79 12.77 -2.11 -2.12
C LYS A 79 12.98 -3.49 -2.73
N LYS A 80 13.48 -3.53 -3.97
CA LYS A 80 13.91 -4.78 -4.62
C LYS A 80 15.01 -5.47 -3.79
N ARG A 81 14.83 -6.77 -3.54
CA ARG A 81 15.83 -7.60 -2.88
C ARG A 81 16.99 -7.82 -3.87
N LYS A 82 18.23 -7.66 -3.41
CA LYS A 82 19.42 -7.73 -4.27
C LYS A 82 19.83 -9.14 -4.70
N PHE A 83 19.24 -10.19 -4.12
CA PHE A 83 19.60 -11.59 -4.37
C PHE A 83 18.40 -12.39 -4.86
N PHE A 84 18.62 -13.20 -5.91
CA PHE A 84 17.68 -14.17 -6.47
C PHE A 84 17.13 -15.08 -5.37
N SER A 85 15.89 -14.85 -4.94
CA SER A 85 15.16 -15.76 -4.06
C SER A 85 13.80 -16.04 -4.67
N LEU A 86 13.51 -17.32 -4.90
CA LEU A 86 12.41 -17.85 -5.72
C LEU A 86 10.98 -17.53 -5.22
N ARG A 87 10.78 -16.76 -4.15
CA ARG A 87 9.44 -16.55 -3.56
C ARG A 87 9.06 -15.11 -3.25
N GLN A 88 10.00 -14.20 -2.96
CA GLN A 88 9.69 -12.79 -2.66
C GLN A 88 10.81 -11.86 -3.16
N ASN A 89 10.49 -11.00 -4.13
CA ASN A 89 11.46 -10.13 -4.82
C ASN A 89 11.70 -8.77 -4.13
N PHE A 90 11.24 -8.59 -2.88
CA PHE A 90 11.33 -7.31 -2.18
C PHE A 90 11.57 -7.45 -0.67
N ASP A 91 12.11 -6.39 -0.09
CA ASP A 91 12.30 -6.21 1.35
C ASP A 91 11.42 -5.06 1.85
N ILE A 92 10.84 -5.23 3.04
CA ILE A 92 10.18 -4.17 3.81
C ILE A 92 11.12 -3.80 4.94
N ILE A 93 11.65 -2.57 4.92
CA ILE A 93 12.66 -2.13 5.88
C ILE A 93 12.09 -1.00 6.74
N PRO A 94 12.07 -1.15 8.06
CA PRO A 94 11.69 -0.07 8.95
C PRO A 94 12.76 1.02 9.00
N ALA A 95 12.34 2.24 9.29
CA ALA A 95 13.28 3.33 9.55
C ALA A 95 14.12 3.06 10.81
N PRO A 96 15.35 3.62 10.89
CA PRO A 96 16.20 3.43 12.06
C PRO A 96 15.48 3.84 13.35
N GLY A 97 15.54 2.98 14.37
CA GLY A 97 14.87 3.20 15.65
C GLY A 97 13.44 2.68 15.74
N LEU A 98 12.85 2.18 14.65
CA LEU A 98 11.55 1.51 14.67
C LEU A 98 11.74 -0.02 14.69
N ASN A 99 11.21 -0.68 15.73
CA ASN A 99 11.12 -2.14 15.82
C ASN A 99 9.86 -2.67 15.11
N LEU A 100 9.76 -2.40 13.81
CA LEU A 100 8.66 -2.86 12.97
C LEU A 100 9.17 -3.93 11.99
N ASN A 101 8.74 -5.17 12.16
CA ASN A 101 9.07 -6.26 11.25
C ASN A 101 7.81 -6.74 10.55
N TYR A 102 7.64 -6.31 9.29
CA TYR A 102 6.52 -6.72 8.46
C TYR A 102 6.98 -7.67 7.36
N THR A 103 6.24 -8.76 7.19
CA THR A 103 6.42 -9.73 6.10
C THR A 103 5.08 -9.97 5.40
N ILE A 104 5.15 -10.47 4.17
CA ILE A 104 3.96 -10.82 3.40
C ILE A 104 3.93 -12.32 3.18
N ASP A 105 2.76 -12.92 3.34
CA ASP A 105 2.51 -14.32 2.97
C ASP A 105 1.31 -14.41 2.00
N GLY A 106 1.43 -15.23 0.96
CA GLY A 106 0.40 -15.38 -0.08
C GLY A 106 0.72 -14.73 -1.44
N ASP A 107 -0.33 -14.54 -2.25
CA ASP A 107 -0.24 -14.07 -3.63
C ASP A 107 -0.49 -12.56 -3.76
N LEU A 108 0.59 -11.82 -3.99
CA LEU A 108 0.56 -10.37 -4.18
C LEU A 108 -0.04 -9.95 -5.52
N ILE A 109 0.14 -10.74 -6.59
CA ILE A 109 -0.40 -10.45 -7.92
C ILE A 109 -1.91 -10.65 -7.92
N GLY A 110 -2.35 -11.77 -7.33
CA GLY A 110 -3.76 -12.08 -7.12
C GLY A 110 -4.45 -11.21 -6.09
N ARG A 111 -3.73 -10.32 -5.38
CA ARG A 111 -4.22 -9.52 -4.23
C ARG A 111 -4.88 -10.39 -3.17
N HIS A 112 -4.24 -11.52 -2.87
CA HIS A 112 -4.67 -12.51 -1.91
C HIS A 112 -3.50 -12.88 -0.99
N TYR A 113 -3.22 -12.00 -0.03
CA TYR A 113 -2.06 -12.11 0.84
C TYR A 113 -2.36 -11.57 2.24
N ASP A 114 -1.55 -11.96 3.21
CA ASP A 114 -1.60 -11.52 4.59
C ASP A 114 -0.36 -10.68 4.92
N ILE A 115 -0.56 -9.64 5.72
CA ILE A 115 0.48 -8.80 6.28
C ILE A 115 0.74 -9.31 7.69
N LEU A 116 1.97 -9.76 7.94
CA LEU A 116 2.38 -10.31 9.21
C LEU A 116 3.31 -9.34 9.94
N GLU A 117 2.99 -8.99 11.18
CA GLU A 117 3.84 -8.23 12.11
C GLU A 117 4.53 -9.26 13.02
N ASN A 118 5.87 -9.34 12.97
CA ASN A 118 6.64 -10.33 13.74
C ASN A 118 6.17 -11.79 13.55
N GLY A 119 5.68 -12.13 12.35
CA GLY A 119 5.16 -13.45 12.01
C GLY A 119 3.71 -13.71 12.43
N VAL A 120 3.02 -12.72 13.00
CA VAL A 120 1.60 -12.80 13.35
C VAL A 120 0.79 -12.02 12.31
N PRO A 121 -0.25 -12.62 11.69
CA PRO A 121 -1.10 -11.89 10.74
C PRO A 121 -1.84 -10.76 11.46
N VAL A 122 -1.70 -9.54 10.95
CA VAL A 122 -2.33 -8.32 11.50
C VAL A 122 -3.29 -7.66 10.51
N ALA A 123 -3.17 -8.00 9.22
CA ALA A 123 -4.07 -7.54 8.18
C ALA A 123 -4.13 -8.56 7.04
N HIS A 124 -5.31 -8.67 6.44
CA HIS A 124 -5.60 -9.61 5.36
C HIS A 124 -6.04 -8.84 4.13
N VAL A 125 -5.40 -9.08 2.99
CA VAL A 125 -5.77 -8.50 1.71
C VAL A 125 -6.43 -9.57 0.85
N ARG A 126 -7.64 -9.29 0.40
CA ARG A 126 -8.45 -10.22 -0.40
C ARG A 126 -8.99 -9.51 -1.64
N ARG A 127 -8.81 -10.12 -2.80
CA ARG A 127 -9.39 -9.61 -4.05
C ARG A 127 -10.91 -9.64 -3.96
N ASN A 128 -11.55 -8.56 -4.40
CA ASN A 128 -12.99 -8.57 -4.56
C ASN A 128 -13.35 -9.28 -5.88
N PHE A 129 -14.13 -10.35 -5.81
CA PHE A 129 -14.65 -11.08 -6.97
C PHE A 129 -16.02 -10.55 -7.45
N ASN A 130 -16.64 -9.59 -6.74
CA ASN A 130 -17.95 -9.05 -7.10
C ASN A 130 -17.88 -7.98 -8.22
N LEU A 131 -19.06 -7.64 -8.77
CA LEU A 131 -19.33 -6.73 -9.91
C LEU A 131 -18.62 -5.36 -9.90
N VAL A 132 -18.03 -4.94 -8.78
CA VAL A 132 -17.16 -3.75 -8.73
C VAL A 132 -15.79 -4.13 -9.28
N LYS A 133 -15.73 -4.19 -10.62
CA LYS A 133 -14.49 -4.30 -11.41
C LYS A 133 -13.46 -3.37 -10.77
N ASP A 134 -12.28 -3.90 -10.43
CA ASP A 134 -11.16 -3.15 -9.85
C ASP A 134 -11.33 -2.69 -8.37
N SER A 135 -11.62 -3.59 -7.42
CA SER A 135 -11.48 -3.32 -5.97
C SER A 135 -10.90 -4.52 -5.19
N PHE A 136 -10.37 -4.26 -4.00
CA PHE A 136 -9.90 -5.27 -3.06
C PHE A 136 -10.26 -4.87 -1.63
N TYR A 137 -10.28 -5.86 -0.74
CA TYR A 137 -10.59 -5.72 0.66
C TYR A 137 -9.31 -5.77 1.49
N LEU A 138 -9.24 -4.90 2.48
CA LEU A 138 -8.29 -4.96 3.59
C LEU A 138 -9.10 -5.26 4.85
N GLU A 139 -8.82 -6.38 5.50
CA GLU A 139 -9.41 -6.74 6.77
C GLU A 139 -8.36 -6.64 7.87
N THR A 140 -8.69 -5.99 8.97
CA THR A 140 -7.81 -5.91 10.14
C THR A 140 -8.65 -5.71 11.40
N ASP A 141 -8.22 -6.30 12.50
CA ASP A 141 -8.81 -6.08 13.82
C ASP A 141 -8.20 -4.86 14.52
N LEU A 142 -7.06 -4.36 14.03
CA LEU A 142 -6.36 -3.18 14.52
C LEU A 142 -6.91 -1.92 13.84
N THR A 143 -8.11 -1.52 14.23
CA THR A 143 -8.84 -0.39 13.63
C THR A 143 -8.08 0.93 13.74
N GLU A 144 -7.30 1.12 14.80
CA GLU A 144 -6.41 2.26 15.01
C GLU A 144 -5.24 2.29 14.03
N LYS A 145 -4.82 1.13 13.51
CA LYS A 145 -3.80 0.99 12.47
C LYS A 145 -4.41 0.92 11.06
N ALA A 146 -5.73 1.03 10.89
CA ALA A 146 -6.37 0.87 9.58
C ALA A 146 -5.82 1.82 8.52
N ALA A 147 -5.65 3.11 8.84
CA ALA A 147 -5.07 4.10 7.93
C ALA A 147 -3.64 3.73 7.52
N PHE A 148 -2.86 3.17 8.44
CA PHE A 148 -1.50 2.69 8.18
C PHE A 148 -1.52 1.50 7.22
N PHE A 149 -2.36 0.49 7.47
CA PHE A 149 -2.46 -0.67 6.59
C PHE A 149 -3.02 -0.33 5.20
N VAL A 150 -3.96 0.62 5.12
CA VAL A 150 -4.40 1.18 3.83
C VAL A 150 -3.20 1.76 3.07
N ALA A 151 -2.40 2.61 3.72
CA ALA A 151 -1.22 3.22 3.11
C ALA A 151 -0.15 2.18 2.73
N PHE A 152 0.03 1.16 3.57
CA PHE A 152 0.92 0.03 3.33
C PHE A 152 0.53 -0.74 2.07
N VAL A 153 -0.75 -1.11 1.93
CA VAL A 153 -1.23 -1.84 0.75
C VAL A 153 -1.10 -1.00 -0.52
N ILE A 154 -1.35 0.31 -0.45
CA ILE A 154 -1.13 1.23 -1.56
C ILE A 154 0.35 1.29 -1.96
N ALA A 155 1.26 1.27 -0.98
CA ALA A 155 2.69 1.26 -1.23
C ALA A 155 3.15 -0.04 -1.90
N LEU A 156 2.60 -1.19 -1.48
CA LEU A 156 2.83 -2.48 -2.13
C LEU A 156 2.29 -2.52 -3.56
N ASP A 157 1.05 -2.10 -3.78
CA ASP A 157 0.42 -2.08 -5.11
C ASP A 157 1.23 -1.21 -6.09
N ASN A 158 1.66 0.00 -5.66
CA ASN A 158 2.57 0.85 -6.44
C ASN A 158 3.90 0.15 -6.79
N TYR A 159 4.47 -0.60 -5.85
CA TYR A 159 5.74 -1.29 -6.04
C TYR A 159 5.58 -2.45 -7.04
N TYR A 160 4.51 -3.23 -6.92
CA TYR A 160 4.21 -4.36 -7.78
C TYR A 160 3.86 -3.96 -9.20
N ASP A 161 3.05 -2.91 -9.38
CA ASP A 161 2.76 -2.33 -10.69
C ASP A 161 4.05 -1.97 -11.43
N LYS A 162 5.04 -1.41 -10.70
CA LYS A 162 6.32 -1.03 -11.30
C LYS A 162 7.19 -2.23 -11.66
N LEU A 163 7.14 -3.32 -10.90
CA LEU A 163 7.87 -4.55 -11.25
C LEU A 163 7.31 -5.18 -12.54
N GLN A 164 5.99 -5.20 -12.72
CA GLN A 164 5.37 -5.75 -13.94
C GLN A 164 5.68 -4.92 -15.19
N GLU A 165 5.94 -3.62 -15.05
CA GLU A 165 6.44 -2.78 -16.15
C GLU A 165 7.90 -3.09 -16.54
N GLU A 166 8.71 -3.67 -15.65
CA GLU A 166 10.12 -4.03 -15.91
C GLU A 166 10.23 -5.37 -16.64
N ASP A 167 9.28 -6.28 -16.42
CA ASP A 167 9.24 -7.64 -17.01
C ASP A 167 8.58 -7.70 -18.41
N ARG A 168 8.12 -6.57 -18.96
CA ARG A 168 7.50 -6.45 -20.30
C ARG A 168 8.44 -5.84 -21.32
#